data_AF-J9D687-F1
#
_entry.id   AF-J9D687-F1
#
_cell.length_a   1.000
_cell.length_b   1.000
_cell.length_c   1.000
_cell.angle_alpha   90.00
_cell.angle_beta   90.00
_cell.angle_gamma   90.00
#
_symmetry.space_group_name_H-M   'P 1'
#
loop_
_entity.id
_entity.type
_entity.pdbx_description
1 polymer ?
#
loop_
_entity_poly.entity_id
_entity_poly.type
_entity_poly.pdbx_seq_one_letter_code
_entity_poly.pdbx_strand_id
1 'polypeptide(L)'
;MDKDTLEIKYSSVKRSEYKKCYELLDLNLSESYSCLIIYNLFFKNQKFAFIAKNNRDEIVGCVCSKILGEQETRDSYFALGNCNLKGYICVLAVHEKYRHHGIGTYLLNLSLDTLKNSQVKIIFLECEENTAKFYERFDFFKVDIFEDYYMNHKNACKMVKYIYKQQPQFKNINNMP
;
A
#
# COMPACT_ATOMS: atom_id res chain seq x y z
N MET A 1 -23.84 1.00 -27.28
CA MET A 1 -22.72 1.62 -26.54
C MET A 1 -22.13 0.53 -25.69
N ASP A 2 -21.05 -0.05 -26.19
CA ASP A 2 -20.55 -1.36 -25.75
C ASP A 2 -20.16 -1.38 -24.28
N LYS A 3 -20.71 -2.36 -23.55
CA LYS A 3 -20.18 -2.80 -22.27
C LYS A 3 -18.89 -3.58 -22.56
N ASP A 4 -17.83 -2.87 -22.93
CA ASP A 4 -16.49 -3.39 -22.71
C ASP A 4 -16.38 -3.64 -21.20
N THR A 5 -16.49 -4.91 -20.83
CA THR A 5 -16.44 -5.31 -19.43
C THR A 5 -15.02 -5.00 -18.98
N LEU A 6 -14.86 -4.06 -18.04
CA LEU A 6 -13.57 -3.60 -17.57
C LEU A 6 -12.81 -4.77 -16.91
N GLU A 7 -12.04 -5.51 -17.70
CA GLU A 7 -11.21 -6.60 -17.22
C GLU A 7 -9.90 -6.02 -16.67
N ILE A 8 -9.66 -6.23 -15.37
CA ILE A 8 -8.43 -5.80 -14.70
C ILE A 8 -7.63 -7.02 -14.30
N LYS A 9 -6.37 -7.06 -14.74
CA LYS A 9 -5.39 -8.11 -14.40
C LYS A 9 -4.43 -7.59 -13.35
N TYR A 10 -4.16 -8.40 -12.33
CA TYR A 10 -3.26 -8.03 -11.23
C TYR A 10 -2.02 -8.91 -11.25
N SER A 11 -0.85 -8.30 -11.01
CA SER A 11 0.42 -9.04 -10.94
C SER A 11 1.44 -8.33 -10.07
N SER A 12 2.50 -9.04 -9.67
CA SER A 12 3.69 -8.41 -9.11
C SER A 12 4.36 -7.51 -10.15
N VAL A 13 4.99 -6.43 -9.70
CA VAL A 13 5.67 -5.48 -10.57
C VAL A 13 6.98 -6.04 -11.14
N LYS A 14 7.25 -5.76 -12.41
CA LYS A 14 8.52 -6.08 -13.09
C LYS A 14 9.36 -4.81 -13.28
N ARG A 15 10.68 -4.96 -13.40
CA ARG A 15 11.59 -3.82 -13.62
C ARG A 15 11.25 -2.98 -14.84
N SER A 16 10.76 -3.60 -15.92
CA SER A 16 10.31 -2.90 -17.13
C SER A 16 9.08 -2.01 -16.91
N GLU A 17 8.37 -2.17 -15.80
CA GLU A 17 7.12 -1.47 -15.49
C GLU A 17 7.33 -0.29 -14.54
N TYR A 18 8.52 -0.12 -13.96
CA TYR A 18 8.80 0.94 -12.98
C TYR A 18 8.57 2.34 -13.55
N LYS A 19 8.91 2.55 -14.83
CA LYS A 19 8.67 3.83 -15.51
C LYS A 19 7.18 4.16 -15.54
N LYS A 20 6.35 3.20 -15.95
CA LYS A 20 4.90 3.37 -16.04
C LYS A 20 4.26 3.55 -14.66
N CYS A 21 4.76 2.85 -13.64
CA CYS A 21 4.34 3.09 -12.26
C CYS A 21 4.68 4.51 -11.79
N TYR A 22 5.89 5.00 -12.12
CA TYR A 22 6.28 6.38 -11.81
C TYR A 22 5.36 7.39 -12.51
N GLU A 23 5.11 7.24 -13.81
CA GLU A 23 4.20 8.11 -14.58
C GLU A 23 2.79 8.10 -13.97
N LEU A 24 2.28 6.94 -13.55
CA LEU A 24 1.00 6.84 -12.86
C LEU A 24 1.00 7.61 -11.52
N LEU A 25 2.05 7.46 -10.71
CA LEU A 25 2.17 8.10 -9.40
C LEU A 25 2.30 9.62 -9.53
N ASP A 26 3.14 10.10 -10.45
CA ASP A 26 3.36 11.51 -10.73
C ASP A 26 2.08 12.23 -11.17
N LEU A 27 1.21 11.52 -11.91
CA LEU A 27 -0.10 12.04 -12.31
C LEU A 27 -1.16 12.03 -11.20
N ASN A 28 -1.02 11.21 -10.16
CA ASN A 28 -2.10 10.94 -9.20
C ASN A 28 -1.77 11.32 -7.75
N LEU A 29 -0.52 11.58 -7.41
CA LEU A 29 -0.10 12.00 -6.08
C LEU A 29 0.09 13.51 -6.01
N SER A 30 -0.20 14.07 -4.84
CA SER A 30 0.04 15.50 -4.55
C SER A 30 1.53 15.86 -4.42
N GLU A 31 2.42 14.87 -4.30
CA GLU A 31 3.86 15.06 -4.24
C GLU A 31 4.56 14.60 -5.51
N SER A 32 5.40 15.47 -6.05
CA SER A 32 6.35 15.12 -7.12
C SER A 32 7.55 14.41 -6.52
N TYR A 33 7.52 13.08 -6.47
CA TYR A 33 8.69 12.29 -6.10
C TYR A 33 9.71 12.28 -7.24
N SER A 34 11.00 12.23 -6.90
CA SER A 34 12.03 11.90 -7.90
C SER A 34 11.79 10.49 -8.46
N CYS A 35 11.93 10.33 -9.78
CA CYS A 35 11.87 9.02 -10.42
C CYS A 35 12.84 8.01 -9.80
N LEU A 36 14.01 8.47 -9.33
CA LEU A 36 15.01 7.62 -8.67
C LEU A 36 14.48 7.04 -7.35
N ILE A 37 13.75 7.82 -6.56
CA ILE A 37 13.14 7.38 -5.30
C ILE A 37 12.10 6.30 -5.58
N ILE A 38 11.21 6.54 -6.54
CA ILE A 38 10.16 5.59 -6.91
C ILE A 38 10.76 4.29 -7.48
N TYR A 39 11.78 4.39 -8.35
CA TYR A 39 12.46 3.21 -8.88
C TYR A 39 13.14 2.39 -7.78
N ASN A 40 13.82 3.07 -6.86
CA ASN A 40 14.48 2.40 -5.73
C ASN A 40 13.46 1.74 -4.80
N LEU A 41 12.31 2.40 -4.58
CA LEU A 41 11.21 1.87 -3.79
C LEU A 41 10.70 0.55 -4.38
N PHE A 42 10.38 0.51 -5.67
CA PHE A 42 9.94 -0.72 -6.34
C PHE A 42 11.04 -1.77 -6.43
N PHE A 43 12.28 -1.37 -6.69
CA PHE A 43 13.42 -2.27 -6.77
C PHE A 43 13.68 -3.01 -5.45
N LYS A 44 13.76 -2.27 -4.34
CA LYS A 44 14.03 -2.85 -3.01
C LYS A 44 12.87 -3.70 -2.50
N ASN A 45 11.64 -3.32 -2.85
CA ASN A 45 10.43 -3.91 -2.27
C ASN A 45 9.57 -4.65 -3.31
N GLN A 46 10.21 -5.24 -4.32
CA GLN A 46 9.50 -5.90 -5.42
C GLN A 46 8.48 -6.97 -4.95
N LYS A 47 8.80 -7.69 -3.86
CA LYS A 47 7.92 -8.71 -3.25
C LYS A 47 6.64 -8.11 -2.63
N PHE A 48 6.64 -6.82 -2.36
CA PHE A 48 5.58 -6.07 -1.68
C PHE A 48 4.89 -5.07 -2.63
N ALA A 49 5.13 -5.24 -3.93
CA ALA A 49 4.68 -4.32 -4.95
C ALA A 49 3.85 -5.02 -6.03
N PHE A 50 2.65 -4.46 -6.26
CA PHE A 50 1.66 -5.02 -7.16
C PHE A 50 1.12 -3.94 -8.09
N ILE A 51 0.68 -4.37 -9.26
CA ILE A 51 0.11 -3.51 -10.29
C ILE A 51 -1.23 -4.07 -10.76
N ALA A 52 -2.06 -3.18 -11.27
CA ALA A 52 -3.30 -3.47 -11.96
C ALA A 52 -3.19 -2.99 -13.40
N LYS A 53 -3.54 -3.86 -14.35
CA LYS A 53 -3.53 -3.58 -15.79
C LYS A 53 -4.90 -3.73 -16.40
N ASN A 54 -5.23 -2.87 -17.36
CA ASN A 54 -6.44 -3.02 -18.17
C ASN A 54 -6.26 -4.06 -19.29
N ASN A 55 -7.30 -4.25 -20.09
CA ASN A 55 -7.31 -5.10 -21.29
C ASN A 55 -6.26 -4.72 -22.36
N ARG A 56 -5.71 -3.50 -22.32
CA ARG A 56 -4.67 -2.99 -23.23
C ARG A 56 -3.24 -3.14 -22.67
N ASP A 57 -3.08 -3.84 -21.55
CA ASP A 57 -1.81 -3.97 -20.81
C ASP A 57 -1.24 -2.62 -20.28
N GLU A 58 -2.11 -1.61 -20.13
CA GLU A 58 -1.77 -0.33 -19.52
C GLU A 58 -1.88 -0.42 -17.99
N ILE A 59 -0.90 0.12 -17.27
CA ILE A 59 -0.92 0.14 -15.81
C ILE A 59 -1.89 1.23 -15.35
N VAL A 60 -2.96 0.81 -14.69
CA VAL A 60 -4.04 1.68 -14.20
C VAL A 60 -4.07 1.78 -12.68
N GLY A 61 -3.27 0.96 -11.99
CA GLY A 61 -3.11 1.03 -10.56
C GLY A 61 -1.78 0.42 -10.11
N CYS A 62 -1.22 0.93 -9.02
CA CYS A 62 -0.04 0.34 -8.39
C CYS A 62 -0.09 0.52 -6.87
N VAL A 63 0.55 -0.41 -6.17
CA VAL A 63 0.82 -0.32 -4.73
C VAL A 63 2.23 -0.79 -4.47
N CYS A 64 2.92 -0.15 -3.53
CA CYS A 64 4.20 -0.63 -3.02
C CYS A 64 4.23 -0.43 -1.51
N SER A 65 4.60 -1.49 -0.80
CA SER A 65 4.75 -1.51 0.64
C SER A 65 6.14 -2.01 1.03
N LYS A 66 6.53 -1.85 2.30
CA LYS A 66 7.79 -2.37 2.83
C LYS A 66 7.63 -2.84 4.27
N ILE A 67 8.55 -3.70 4.70
CA ILE A 67 8.81 -3.94 6.12
C ILE A 67 9.81 -2.87 6.56
N LEU A 68 9.55 -2.22 7.70
CA LEU A 68 10.46 -1.25 8.27
C LEU A 68 11.65 -1.95 8.92
N GLY A 69 12.86 -1.43 8.67
CA GLY A 69 14.07 -1.89 9.33
C GLY A 69 14.09 -1.52 10.82
N GLU A 70 14.96 -2.16 11.59
CA GLU A 70 15.05 -1.93 13.04
C GLU A 70 15.27 -0.45 13.40
N GLN A 71 16.15 0.25 12.67
CA GLN A 71 16.39 1.67 12.89
C GLN A 71 15.15 2.52 12.60
N GLU A 72 14.46 2.25 11.49
CA GLU A 72 13.21 2.96 11.13
C GLU A 72 12.12 2.73 12.19
N THR A 73 12.02 1.52 12.75
CA THR A 73 10.99 1.22 13.77
C THR A 73 11.17 1.97 15.09
N ARG A 74 12.39 2.46 15.36
CA ARG A 74 12.75 3.27 16.52
C ARG A 74 12.64 4.77 16.27
N ASP A 75 12.52 5.18 15.00
CA ASP A 75 12.23 6.57 14.67
C ASP A 75 10.92 6.99 15.35
N SER A 76 10.92 8.17 15.96
CA SER A 76 9.72 8.78 16.57
C SER A 76 8.51 8.74 15.64
N TYR A 77 8.74 8.84 14.33
CA TYR A 77 7.72 8.75 13.31
C TYR A 77 7.02 7.40 13.30
N PHE A 78 7.73 6.29 13.51
CA PHE A 78 7.14 4.96 13.61
C PHE A 78 7.06 4.44 15.05
N ALA A 79 7.33 5.30 16.04
CA ALA A 79 7.32 4.96 17.46
C ALA A 79 5.88 4.81 17.97
N LEU A 80 5.25 3.69 17.62
CA LEU A 80 3.96 3.28 18.15
C LEU A 80 4.04 1.84 18.63
N GLY A 81 3.77 1.64 19.92
CA GLY A 81 3.89 0.34 20.60
C GLY A 81 5.33 -0.17 20.73
N ASN A 82 5.53 -1.12 21.64
CA ASN A 82 6.82 -1.80 21.85
C ASN A 82 6.98 -2.98 20.87
N CYS A 83 7.03 -2.69 19.57
CA CYS A 83 7.15 -3.71 18.53
C CYS A 83 8.03 -3.25 17.36
N ASN A 84 8.92 -4.13 16.89
CA ASN A 84 9.79 -3.87 15.74
C ASN A 84 9.25 -4.48 14.43
N LEU A 85 8.16 -5.24 14.48
CA LEU A 85 7.54 -5.86 13.31
C LEU A 85 6.53 -4.90 12.70
N LYS A 86 7.01 -3.88 12.01
CA LYS A 86 6.19 -2.80 11.43
C LYS A 86 6.28 -2.81 9.91
N GLY A 87 5.16 -2.51 9.26
CA GLY A 87 5.05 -2.39 7.81
C GLY A 87 4.56 -1.00 7.43
N TYR A 88 4.84 -0.61 6.21
CA TYR A 88 4.49 0.71 5.71
C TYR A 88 4.02 0.61 4.26
N ILE A 89 2.85 1.17 3.96
CA ILE A 89 2.35 1.30 2.59
C ILE A 89 2.88 2.62 2.05
N CYS A 90 3.92 2.53 1.23
CA CYS A 90 4.65 3.70 0.74
C CYS A 90 3.84 4.46 -0.30
N VAL A 91 3.19 3.73 -1.22
CA VAL A 91 2.37 4.32 -2.28
C VAL A 91 1.20 3.42 -2.62
N LEU A 92 0.05 4.01 -2.91
CA LEU A 92 -1.11 3.38 -3.53
C LEU A 92 -1.76 4.41 -4.45
N ALA A 93 -1.83 4.11 -5.75
CA ALA A 93 -2.48 4.98 -6.72
C ALA A 93 -3.33 4.17 -7.69
N VAL A 94 -4.46 4.75 -8.07
CA VAL A 94 -5.33 4.26 -9.16
C VAL A 94 -5.64 5.42 -10.06
N HIS A 95 -5.42 5.22 -11.36
CA HIS A 95 -5.72 6.20 -12.40
C HIS A 95 -7.17 6.64 -12.26
N GLU A 96 -7.42 7.96 -12.29
CA GLU A 96 -8.73 8.57 -12.00
C GLU A 96 -9.91 7.91 -12.74
N LYS A 97 -9.79 7.72 -14.06
CA LYS A 97 -10.78 7.03 -14.91
C LYS A 97 -11.14 5.60 -14.48
N TYR A 98 -10.30 4.95 -13.69
CA TYR A 98 -10.46 3.57 -13.22
C TYR A 98 -10.78 3.49 -11.71
N ARG A 99 -10.92 4.63 -11.02
CA ARG A 99 -11.36 4.67 -9.61
C ARG A 99 -12.82 4.21 -9.49
N HIS A 100 -13.25 3.86 -8.27
CA HIS A 100 -14.61 3.35 -7.98
C HIS A 100 -14.97 2.01 -8.64
N HIS A 101 -14.00 1.30 -9.22
CA HIS A 101 -14.15 -0.06 -9.77
C HIS A 101 -13.51 -1.15 -8.90
N GLY A 102 -13.24 -0.87 -7.62
CA GLY A 102 -12.66 -1.85 -6.68
C GLY A 102 -11.15 -2.10 -6.81
N ILE A 103 -10.46 -1.50 -7.79
CA ILE A 103 -9.02 -1.69 -8.03
C ILE A 103 -8.17 -1.32 -6.81
N GLY A 104 -8.44 -0.16 -6.21
CA GLY A 104 -7.70 0.30 -5.03
C GLY A 104 -7.89 -0.63 -3.83
N THR A 105 -9.13 -1.11 -3.63
CA THR A 105 -9.45 -2.13 -2.61
C THR A 105 -8.66 -3.42 -2.83
N TYR A 106 -8.60 -3.91 -4.07
CA TYR A 106 -7.90 -5.13 -4.39
C TYR A 106 -6.39 -5.00 -4.15
N LEU A 107 -5.78 -3.92 -4.64
CA LEU A 107 -4.35 -3.64 -4.44
C LEU A 107 -4.01 -3.46 -2.95
N LEU A 108 -4.84 -2.75 -2.19
CA LEU A 108 -4.66 -2.61 -0.75
C LEU A 108 -4.69 -3.97 -0.05
N ASN A 109 -5.67 -4.83 -0.36
CA ASN A 109 -5.76 -6.17 0.22
C ASN A 109 -4.53 -7.03 -0.11
N LEU A 110 -4.04 -7.01 -1.36
CA LEU A 110 -2.79 -7.70 -1.72
C LEU A 110 -1.61 -7.24 -0.86
N SER A 111 -1.47 -5.92 -0.66
CA SER A 111 -0.41 -5.36 0.17
C SER A 111 -0.56 -5.77 1.64
N LEU A 112 -1.78 -5.66 2.19
CA LEU A 112 -2.07 -6.03 3.57
C LEU A 112 -1.77 -7.51 3.83
N ASP A 113 -2.18 -8.40 2.93
CA ASP A 113 -1.96 -9.84 3.09
C ASP A 113 -0.48 -10.20 2.98
N THR A 114 0.25 -9.55 2.07
CA THR A 114 1.71 -9.73 1.94
C THR A 114 2.46 -9.26 3.19
N LEU A 115 2.06 -8.13 3.78
CA LEU A 115 2.62 -7.64 5.05
C LEU A 115 2.27 -8.55 6.24
N LYS A 116 1.02 -9.02 6.34
CA LYS A 116 0.58 -9.97 7.38
C LYS A 116 1.35 -11.29 7.29
N ASN A 117 1.57 -11.81 6.08
CA ASN A 117 2.37 -13.01 5.85
C ASN A 117 3.84 -12.83 6.25
N SER A 118 4.30 -11.59 6.29
CA SER A 118 5.61 -11.21 6.82
C SER A 118 5.61 -10.93 8.32
N GLN A 119 4.55 -11.33 9.04
CA GLN A 119 4.40 -11.24 10.49
C GLN A 119 4.38 -9.83 11.09
N VAL A 120 4.19 -8.80 10.25
CA VAL A 120 3.99 -7.42 10.69
C VAL A 120 2.81 -7.31 11.66
N LYS A 121 2.98 -6.51 12.72
CA LYS A 121 1.99 -6.26 13.78
C LYS A 121 1.30 -4.91 13.64
N ILE A 122 1.96 -3.94 13.01
CA ILE A 122 1.44 -2.59 12.83
C ILE A 122 1.76 -2.14 11.41
N ILE A 123 0.76 -1.65 10.69
CA ILE A 123 0.91 -1.11 9.34
C ILE A 123 0.61 0.38 9.37
N PHE A 124 1.51 1.17 8.82
CA PHE A 124 1.41 2.63 8.71
C PHE A 124 1.16 3.04 7.26
N LEU A 125 0.52 4.19 7.07
CA LEU A 125 0.49 4.93 5.80
C LEU A 125 0.16 6.40 6.06
N GLU A 126 0.45 7.24 5.09
CA GLU A 126 -0.05 8.61 5.01
C GLU A 126 -0.98 8.75 3.82
N CYS A 127 -1.96 9.63 3.96
CA CYS A 127 -2.87 9.95 2.88
C CYS A 127 -3.40 11.37 3.02
N GLU A 128 -3.89 11.94 1.94
CA GLU A 128 -4.73 13.14 2.00
C GLU A 128 -5.96 12.89 2.88
N GLU A 129 -6.40 13.91 3.62
CA GLU A 129 -7.54 13.80 4.53
C GLU A 129 -8.83 13.31 3.86
N ASN A 130 -9.07 13.71 2.62
CA ASN A 130 -10.21 13.25 1.81
C ASN A 130 -10.18 11.73 1.52
N THR A 131 -9.01 11.11 1.62
CA THR A 131 -8.77 9.69 1.32
C THR A 131 -8.79 8.84 2.59
N ALA A 132 -8.70 9.44 3.79
CA ALA A 132 -8.72 8.71 5.06
C ALA A 132 -9.93 7.76 5.19
N LYS A 133 -11.12 8.19 4.76
CA LYS A 133 -12.35 7.38 4.75
C LYS A 133 -12.26 6.10 3.90
N PHE A 134 -11.38 6.08 2.88
CA PHE A 134 -11.11 4.85 2.13
C PHE A 134 -10.41 3.82 3.03
N TYR A 135 -9.39 4.24 3.76
CA TYR A 135 -8.58 3.38 4.62
C TYR A 135 -9.28 2.99 5.93
N GLU A 136 -10.15 3.85 6.47
CA GLU A 136 -10.96 3.54 7.67
C GLU A 136 -11.81 2.28 7.49
N ARG A 137 -12.30 2.00 6.27
CA ARG A 137 -13.05 0.77 5.96
C ARG A 137 -12.20 -0.51 6.06
N PHE A 138 -10.89 -0.38 6.17
CA PHE A 138 -9.95 -1.49 6.35
C PHE A 138 -9.33 -1.47 7.76
N ASP A 139 -10.06 -0.92 8.75
CA ASP A 139 -9.64 -0.75 10.15
C ASP A 139 -8.30 -0.03 10.31
N PHE A 140 -8.03 0.95 9.42
CA PHE A 140 -7.04 1.96 9.72
C PHE A 140 -7.66 3.05 10.58
N PHE A 141 -6.92 3.51 11.57
CA PHE A 141 -7.34 4.60 12.46
C PHE A 141 -6.40 5.77 12.24
N LYS A 142 -6.97 6.98 12.22
CA LYS A 142 -6.18 8.22 12.18
C LYS A 142 -5.47 8.40 13.52
N VAL A 143 -4.15 8.53 13.51
CA VAL A 143 -3.33 8.72 14.72
C VAL A 143 -2.68 10.10 14.81
N ASP A 144 -2.54 10.78 13.67
CA ASP A 144 -1.93 12.10 13.60
C ASP A 144 -2.43 12.87 12.36
N ILE A 145 -2.36 14.19 12.43
CA ILE A 145 -2.63 15.10 11.30
C ILE A 145 -1.42 16.02 11.15
N PHE A 146 -0.81 15.99 9.97
CA PHE A 146 0.23 16.93 9.61
C PHE A 146 -0.41 18.06 8.82
N GLU A 147 -0.54 19.23 9.44
CA GLU A 147 -1.04 20.44 8.79
C GLU A 147 -0.04 20.92 7.73
N ASP A 148 -0.54 21.39 6.59
CA ASP A 148 0.26 21.91 5.46
C ASP A 148 1.39 20.97 4.97
N TYR A 149 1.19 19.66 5.09
CA TYR A 149 2.22 18.67 4.81
C TYR A 149 2.56 18.51 3.32
N TYR A 150 1.56 18.57 2.45
CA TYR A 150 1.75 18.42 1.01
C TYR A 150 2.07 19.77 0.34
N MET A 151 2.79 19.73 -0.80
CA MET A 151 3.16 20.94 -1.56
C MET A 151 1.98 21.81 -2.00
N ASN A 152 0.76 21.28 -1.98
CA ASN A 152 -0.47 21.99 -2.29
C ASN A 152 -1.22 22.51 -1.04
N HIS A 153 -0.56 22.59 0.12
CA HIS A 153 -1.12 23.03 1.40
C HIS A 153 -2.28 22.14 1.91
N LYS A 154 -2.34 20.89 1.45
CA LYS A 154 -3.28 19.92 2.01
C LYS A 154 -2.68 19.23 3.23
N ASN A 155 -3.54 18.96 4.20
CA ASN A 155 -3.21 18.17 5.37
C ASN A 155 -3.00 16.70 4.98
N ALA A 156 -1.99 16.08 5.61
CA ALA A 156 -1.80 14.63 5.57
C ALA A 156 -2.32 13.99 6.85
N CYS A 157 -2.98 12.85 6.71
CA CYS A 157 -3.40 12.01 7.83
C CYS A 157 -2.47 10.81 7.93
N LYS A 158 -1.85 10.64 9.10
CA LYS A 158 -1.16 9.40 9.42
C LYS A 158 -2.17 8.38 9.91
N MET A 159 -2.19 7.23 9.24
CA MET A 159 -3.15 6.17 9.48
C MET A 159 -2.42 4.91 9.94
N VAL A 160 -3.01 4.19 10.89
CA VAL A 160 -2.44 2.97 11.48
C VAL A 160 -3.44 1.83 11.50
N LYS A 161 -3.00 0.63 11.12
CA LYS A 161 -3.74 -0.63 11.33
C LYS A 161 -2.95 -1.57 12.25
N TYR A 162 -3.59 -2.06 13.30
CA TYR A 162 -3.06 -3.13 14.14
C TYR A 162 -3.46 -4.50 13.60
N ILE A 163 -2.48 -5.40 13.49
CA ILE A 163 -2.70 -6.80 13.15
C ILE A 163 -2.79 -7.58 14.47
N TYR A 164 -4.01 -7.78 14.97
CA TYR A 164 -4.24 -8.66 16.10
C TYR A 164 -3.79 -10.09 15.75
N LYS A 165 -3.19 -10.80 16.72
CA LYS A 165 -2.55 -12.11 16.52
C LYS A 165 -3.44 -13.02 15.65
N GLN A 166 -2.85 -13.60 14.60
CA GLN A 166 -3.40 -14.80 13.97
C GLN A 166 -3.65 -15.80 15.11
N GLN A 167 -4.88 -16.32 15.24
CA GLN A 167 -5.11 -17.46 16.12
C GLN A 167 -4.13 -18.56 15.69
N PRO A 168 -3.39 -19.20 16.60
CA PRO A 168 -2.56 -20.33 16.22
C PRO A 168 -3.46 -21.35 15.54
N GLN A 169 -3.13 -21.73 14.31
CA GLN A 169 -3.74 -22.89 13.68
C GLN A 169 -3.39 -24.07 14.59
N PHE A 170 -4.36 -24.60 15.33
CA PHE A 170 -4.19 -25.87 16.01
C PHE A 170 -3.88 -26.90 14.92
N LYS A 171 -2.63 -27.39 14.86
CA LYS A 171 -2.33 -28.61 14.13
C LYS A 171 -3.23 -29.69 14.76
N ASN A 172 -4.15 -30.25 13.97
CA ASN A 172 -4.89 -31.42 14.38
C ASN A 172 -3.89 -32.51 14.79
N ILE A 173 -3.84 -32.81 16.09
CA ILE A 173 -2.99 -33.85 16.68
C ILE A 173 -3.67 -35.22 16.52
N ASN A 174 -4.31 -35.46 15.38
CA ASN A 174 -5.01 -36.71 15.08
C ASN A 174 -4.38 -37.39 13.88
N ASN A 175 -3.07 -37.64 13.95
CA ASN A 175 -2.39 -38.71 13.21
C ASN A 175 -0.92 -38.75 13.64
N MET A 176 -0.65 -39.44 14.74
CA MET A 176 0.60 -40.16 14.92
C MET A 176 0.25 -41.66 14.97
N PRO A 177 1.00 -42.53 14.27
CA PRO A 177 0.81 -43.98 14.34
C PRO A 177 1.12 -44.53 15.74
#